data_AF-A0A943YAR1-F1
#
_entry.id   AF-A0A943YAR1-F1
#
_cell.length_a   1.000
_cell.length_b   1.000
_cell.length_c   1.000
_cell.angle_alpha   90.00
_cell.angle_beta   90.00
_cell.angle_gamma   90.00
#
_symmetry.space_group_name_H-M   'P 1'
#
loop_
_entity.id
_entity.type
_entity.pdbx_description
1 polymer ?
#
loop_
_entity_poly.entity_id
_entity_poly.type
_entity_poly.pdbx_seq_one_letter_code
_entity_poly.pdbx_strand_id
1 'polypeptide(L)'
;MRKVKKMKKDRIKFMLDIQKWKQMSMEDLANHIPVVIMATAMIAGVIAYIMYIVNGGYLAQIAAIKEYGFISTDTFTAGTTGLVFGGIAGNIILLLLIAELVVLSLNYCGICKGGKKTALIASGILILVQIAAAFVLLWIRIGRVTVEPNAVRALIFNFPEVIMYVKPVGITYTILTVGALIVFFGLLLAEAGSCGMVTFTAEAMIFAKVVVPIVVWILENILALGAAVIGCIFIFVVILGIGKLLLDGLASAGSGGEGSGQSASSFEAGGSSGYSESRSEKRSEPKRDNRTPREKDKNPNHHYIANYQETGGIKLYKVHNSMGNYVELDNSVVSRKVCSLADAEKGKHRFYRENSGQEIRLDDIPWKKMK
;
A
#
# COMPACT_ATOMS: atom_id res chain seq x y z
N MET A 1 15.08 50.06 28.09
CA MET A 1 13.73 50.68 27.97
C MET A 1 12.90 50.25 26.73
N ARG A 2 13.43 50.23 25.49
CA ARG A 2 12.64 49.90 24.28
C ARG A 2 12.02 48.48 24.27
N LYS A 3 12.75 47.45 24.72
CA LYS A 3 12.22 46.06 24.83
C LYS A 3 11.04 45.94 25.80
N VAL A 4 11.08 46.67 26.93
CA VAL A 4 10.01 46.65 27.95
C VAL A 4 8.73 47.33 27.43
N LYS A 5 8.86 48.43 26.68
CA LYS A 5 7.71 49.09 26.03
C LYS A 5 7.08 48.19 24.96
N LYS A 6 7.88 47.45 24.19
CA LYS A 6 7.39 46.49 23.18
C LYS A 6 6.60 45.34 23.84
N MET A 7 7.15 44.71 24.87
CA MET A 7 6.45 43.65 25.60
C MET A 7 5.12 44.10 26.24
N LYS A 8 5.06 45.32 26.78
CA LYS A 8 3.79 45.88 27.28
C LYS A 8 2.77 46.08 26.15
N LYS A 9 3.20 46.59 25.00
CA LYS A 9 2.34 46.78 23.83
C LYS A 9 1.81 45.44 23.29
N ASP A 10 2.66 44.42 23.23
CA ASP A 10 2.29 43.09 22.75
C ASP A 10 1.31 42.40 23.71
N ARG A 11 1.49 42.54 25.03
CA ARG A 11 0.52 42.04 26.03
C ARG A 11 -0.83 42.76 25.94
N ILE A 12 -0.83 44.08 25.78
CA ILE A 12 -2.07 44.87 25.64
C ILE A 12 -2.81 44.45 24.36
N LYS A 13 -2.08 44.26 23.25
CA LYS A 13 -2.64 43.76 22.00
C LYS A 13 -3.25 42.37 22.18
N PHE A 14 -2.54 41.44 22.83
CA PHE A 14 -3.03 40.10 23.12
C PHE A 14 -4.28 40.11 24.00
N MET A 15 -4.33 40.95 25.04
CA MET A 15 -5.51 41.11 25.88
C MET A 15 -6.71 41.68 25.11
N LEU A 16 -6.47 42.64 24.21
CA LEU A 16 -7.49 43.19 23.31
C LEU A 16 -8.00 42.14 22.33
N ASP A 17 -7.12 41.30 21.80
CA ASP A 17 -7.50 40.20 20.91
C ASP A 17 -8.35 39.17 21.67
N ILE A 18 -8.00 38.79 22.90
CA ILE A 18 -8.83 37.92 23.76
C ILE A 18 -10.21 38.55 24.04
N GLN A 19 -10.27 39.86 24.31
CA GLN A 19 -11.54 40.56 24.53
C GLN A 19 -12.42 40.56 23.28
N LYS A 20 -11.84 40.72 22.09
CA LYS A 20 -12.56 40.58 20.81
C LYS A 20 -13.14 39.18 20.64
N TRP A 21 -12.37 38.14 20.96
CA TRP A 21 -12.85 36.75 20.94
C TRP A 21 -14.05 36.54 21.87
N LYS A 22 -14.08 37.22 23.03
CA LYS A 22 -15.20 37.13 23.98
C LYS A 22 -16.49 37.82 23.48
N GLN A 23 -16.37 38.81 22.60
CA GLN A 23 -17.52 39.56 22.04
C GLN A 23 -17.90 39.08 20.63
N MET A 24 -17.26 38.02 20.15
CA MET A 24 -17.43 37.50 18.79
C MET A 24 -18.82 36.87 18.62
N SER A 25 -19.46 37.13 17.48
CA SER A 25 -20.76 36.51 17.17
C SER A 25 -20.60 35.00 16.98
N MET A 26 -21.69 34.23 17.13
CA MET A 26 -21.64 32.77 16.95
C MET A 26 -21.25 32.39 15.52
N GLU A 27 -21.57 33.23 14.54
CA GLU A 27 -21.19 33.07 13.14
C GLU A 27 -19.69 33.30 12.93
N ASP A 28 -19.13 34.36 13.53
CA ASP A 28 -17.70 34.63 13.47
C ASP A 28 -16.90 33.50 14.13
N LEU A 29 -17.39 32.98 15.26
CA LEU A 29 -16.74 31.88 15.98
C LEU A 29 -16.78 30.57 15.16
N ALA A 30 -17.92 30.26 14.53
CA ALA A 30 -18.06 29.11 13.64
C ALA A 30 -17.11 29.18 12.43
N ASN A 31 -16.80 30.40 11.96
CA ASN A 31 -15.85 30.60 10.87
C ASN A 31 -14.39 30.59 11.34
N HIS A 32 -14.09 30.92 12.60
CA HIS A 32 -12.71 30.97 13.09
C HIS A 32 -12.19 29.63 13.61
N ILE A 33 -13.04 28.78 14.20
CA ILE A 33 -12.61 27.49 14.75
C ILE A 33 -12.00 26.56 13.66
N PRO A 34 -12.57 26.40 12.45
CA PRO A 34 -11.95 25.66 11.35
C PRO A 34 -10.56 26.16 10.99
N VAL A 35 -10.36 27.48 10.96
CA VAL A 35 -9.05 28.08 10.67
C VAL A 35 -8.04 27.70 11.74
N VAL A 36 -8.44 27.71 13.01
CA VAL A 36 -7.59 27.28 14.12
C VAL A 36 -7.28 25.78 14.03
N ILE A 37 -8.23 24.95 13.60
CA ILE A 37 -8.01 23.51 13.35
C ILE A 37 -6.95 23.32 12.26
N MET A 38 -7.10 24.00 11.12
CA MET A 38 -6.13 23.93 10.01
C MET A 38 -4.74 24.40 10.45
N ALA A 39 -4.66 25.52 11.17
CA ALA A 39 -3.38 26.04 11.68
C ALA A 39 -2.72 25.07 12.67
N THR A 40 -3.51 24.49 13.59
CA THR A 40 -3.02 23.51 14.57
C THR A 40 -2.49 22.26 13.87
N ALA A 41 -3.21 21.77 12.85
CA ALA A 41 -2.78 20.63 12.06
C ALA A 41 -1.48 20.92 11.30
N MET A 42 -1.35 22.10 10.68
CA MET A 42 -0.11 22.52 10.02
C MET A 42 1.08 22.54 10.97
N ILE A 43 0.93 23.17 12.15
CA ILE A 43 1.98 23.23 13.16
C ILE A 43 2.38 21.82 13.59
N ALA A 44 1.41 20.94 13.84
CA ALA A 44 1.66 19.56 14.21
C ALA A 44 2.40 18.78 13.11
N GLY A 45 2.01 18.96 11.85
CA GLY A 45 2.68 18.34 10.69
C GLY A 45 4.13 18.81 10.54
N VAL A 46 4.39 20.10 10.72
CA VAL A 46 5.76 20.67 10.70
C VAL A 46 6.61 20.08 11.83
N ILE A 47 6.06 20.02 13.05
CA ILE A 47 6.78 19.43 14.20
C ILE A 47 7.08 17.95 13.94
N ALA A 48 6.11 17.19 13.45
CA ALA A 48 6.28 15.78 13.11
C ALA A 48 7.41 15.59 12.09
N TYR A 49 7.42 16.37 11.01
CA TYR A 49 8.46 16.33 10.00
C TYR A 49 9.85 16.71 10.53
N ILE A 50 9.94 17.73 11.39
CA ILE A 50 11.21 18.10 12.05
C ILE A 50 11.71 16.94 12.93
N MET A 51 10.82 16.30 13.70
CA MET A 51 11.18 15.15 14.53
C MET A 51 11.71 13.98 13.69
N TYR A 52 11.11 13.73 12.53
CA TYR A 52 11.60 12.72 11.59
C TYR A 52 13.04 13.00 11.15
N ILE A 53 13.36 14.25 10.80
CA ILE A 53 14.72 14.66 10.40
C ILE A 53 15.70 14.51 11.56
N VAL A 54 15.35 15.03 12.75
CA VAL A 54 16.21 15.01 13.94
C VAL A 54 16.51 13.58 14.39
N ASN A 55 15.56 12.67 14.25
CA ASN A 55 15.74 11.25 14.55
C ASN A 55 16.53 10.48 13.47
N GLY A 56 17.08 11.17 12.47
CA GLY A 56 17.90 10.56 11.43
C GLY A 56 17.09 9.78 10.39
N GLY A 57 15.81 10.10 10.20
CA GLY A 57 14.91 9.36 9.30
C GLY A 57 15.47 9.20 7.88
N TYR A 58 16.00 10.26 7.27
CA TYR A 58 16.62 10.18 5.95
C TYR A 58 17.91 9.38 5.92
N LEU A 59 18.71 9.39 6.99
CA LEU A 59 19.93 8.57 7.06
C LEU A 59 19.55 7.08 7.10
N ALA A 60 18.54 6.72 7.87
CA ALA A 60 18.00 5.37 7.92
C ALA A 60 17.43 4.94 6.55
N GLN A 61 16.72 5.85 5.86
CA GLN A 61 16.16 5.59 4.54
C GLN A 61 17.24 5.37 3.47
N ILE A 62 18.34 6.14 3.50
CA ILE A 62 19.50 5.94 2.63
C ILE A 62 20.16 4.59 2.90
N ALA A 63 20.31 4.20 4.18
CA ALA A 63 20.85 2.88 4.53
C ALA A 63 19.96 1.75 3.99
N ALA A 64 18.64 1.87 4.14
CA ALA A 64 17.68 0.90 3.62
C ALA A 64 17.73 0.78 2.08
N ILE A 65 17.87 1.90 1.35
CA ILE A 65 18.02 1.87 -0.13
C ILE A 65 19.33 1.17 -0.54
N LYS A 66 20.41 1.35 0.23
CA LYS A 66 21.68 0.66 -0.03
C LYS A 66 21.59 -0.85 0.24
N GLU A 67 20.84 -1.25 1.25
CA GLU A 67 20.69 -2.65 1.65
C GLU A 67 19.70 -3.41 0.77
N TYR A 68 18.52 -2.84 0.52
CA TYR A 68 17.42 -3.49 -0.18
C TYR A 68 17.28 -3.08 -1.66
N GLY A 69 18.06 -2.11 -2.11
CA GLY A 69 18.03 -1.60 -3.49
C GLY A 69 16.89 -0.60 -3.74
N PHE A 70 16.68 -0.28 -5.02
CA PHE A 70 15.80 0.81 -5.46
C PHE A 70 14.29 0.47 -5.42
N ILE A 71 13.93 -0.81 -5.35
CA ILE A 71 12.53 -1.26 -5.42
C ILE A 71 12.29 -2.27 -4.29
N SER A 72 12.16 -1.76 -3.07
CA SER A 72 11.71 -2.55 -1.92
C SER A 72 10.77 -1.73 -1.05
N THR A 73 9.73 -2.38 -0.52
CA THR A 73 8.80 -1.80 0.46
C THR A 73 9.49 -1.44 1.77
N ASP A 74 10.61 -2.09 2.10
CA ASP A 74 11.36 -1.87 3.33
C ASP A 74 12.13 -0.53 3.34
N THR A 75 12.17 0.16 2.19
CA THR A 75 12.69 1.52 2.09
C THR A 75 11.68 2.59 2.54
N PHE A 76 10.39 2.25 2.61
CA PHE A 76 9.34 3.16 3.03
C PHE A 76 9.20 3.17 4.55
N THR A 77 8.98 4.35 5.11
CA THR A 77 8.71 4.54 6.54
C THR A 77 7.24 4.87 6.76
N ALA A 78 6.66 4.27 7.80
CA ALA A 78 5.39 4.74 8.36
C ALA A 78 5.55 6.08 9.12
N GLY A 79 6.80 6.43 9.46
CA GLY A 79 7.22 7.74 9.92
C GLY A 79 6.54 8.23 11.21
N THR A 80 6.42 9.54 11.33
CA THR A 80 5.85 10.21 12.51
C THR A 80 4.37 10.55 12.35
N THR A 81 3.73 10.12 11.26
CA THR A 81 2.32 10.38 10.95
C THR A 81 1.36 10.00 12.10
N GLY A 82 1.68 8.96 12.87
CA GLY A 82 0.93 8.56 14.06
C GLY A 82 0.85 9.62 15.17
N LEU A 83 1.85 10.51 15.29
CA LEU A 83 1.83 11.65 16.23
C LEU A 83 0.76 12.69 15.83
N VAL A 84 0.46 12.81 14.54
CA VAL A 84 -0.59 13.70 14.02
C VAL A 84 -1.98 13.11 14.27
N PHE A 85 -2.11 11.77 14.26
CA PHE A 85 -3.39 11.09 14.47
C PHE A 85 -3.78 10.89 15.94
N GLY A 86 -2.84 10.53 16.82
CA GLY A 86 -3.13 10.12 18.21
C GLY A 86 -2.37 10.88 19.30
N GLY A 87 -1.51 11.83 18.93
CA GLY A 87 -0.77 12.64 19.90
C GLY A 87 -1.59 13.77 20.50
N ILE A 88 -0.91 14.63 21.28
CA ILE A 88 -1.50 15.83 21.90
C ILE A 88 -2.23 16.69 20.85
N ALA A 89 -1.64 16.86 19.67
CA ALA A 89 -2.24 17.60 18.56
C ALA A 89 -3.57 16.99 18.09
N GLY A 90 -3.64 15.66 17.99
CA GLY A 90 -4.86 14.94 17.63
C GLY A 90 -5.99 15.17 18.63
N ASN A 91 -5.67 15.18 19.94
CA ASN A 91 -6.62 15.48 21.02
C ASN A 91 -7.09 16.94 20.98
N ILE A 92 -6.18 17.89 20.71
CA ILE A 92 -6.54 19.32 20.57
C ILE A 92 -7.49 19.50 19.38
N ILE A 93 -7.19 18.88 18.23
CA ILE A 93 -8.06 18.94 17.04
C ILE A 93 -9.44 18.33 17.35
N LEU A 94 -9.49 17.20 18.08
CA LEU A 94 -10.76 16.59 18.48
C LEU A 94 -11.58 17.51 19.40
N LEU A 95 -10.95 18.15 20.39
CA LEU A 95 -11.63 19.10 21.27
C LEU A 95 -12.16 20.31 20.51
N LEU A 96 -11.38 20.83 19.56
CA LEU A 96 -11.80 21.94 18.69
C LEU A 96 -12.99 21.55 17.82
N LEU A 97 -13.01 20.35 17.24
CA LEU A 97 -14.14 19.83 16.47
C LEU A 97 -15.41 19.70 17.31
N ILE A 98 -15.30 19.22 18.55
CA ILE A 98 -16.45 19.15 19.47
C ILE A 98 -16.96 20.56 19.80
N ALA A 99 -16.05 21.50 20.09
CA ALA A 99 -16.42 22.89 20.35
C ALA A 99 -17.13 23.51 19.14
N GLU A 100 -16.65 23.24 17.93
CA GLU A 100 -17.26 23.72 16.70
C GLU A 100 -18.65 23.15 16.48
N LEU A 101 -18.85 21.86 16.71
CA LEU A 101 -20.17 21.22 16.61
C LEU A 101 -21.19 21.89 17.54
N VAL A 102 -20.77 22.27 18.74
CA VAL A 102 -21.61 23.01 19.69
C VAL A 102 -21.94 24.40 19.15
N VAL A 103 -20.94 25.13 18.63
CA VAL A 103 -21.14 26.48 18.08
C VAL A 103 -22.08 26.45 16.87
N LEU A 104 -21.90 25.50 15.95
CA LEU A 104 -22.78 25.28 14.79
C LEU A 104 -24.22 24.99 15.23
N SER A 105 -24.39 24.11 16.23
CA SER A 105 -25.72 23.76 16.77
C SER A 105 -26.42 24.96 17.40
N LEU A 106 -25.67 25.79 18.13
CA LEU A 106 -26.18 27.01 18.75
C LEU A 106 -26.52 28.08 17.70
N ASN A 107 -25.68 28.23 16.67
CA ASN A 107 -25.95 29.17 15.58
C ASN A 107 -27.20 28.76 14.81
N TYR A 108 -27.35 27.48 14.48
CA TYR A 108 -28.57 26.93 13.87
C TYR A 108 -29.82 27.20 14.74
N CYS A 109 -29.72 27.06 16.06
CA CYS A 109 -30.81 27.40 16.99
C CYS A 109 -31.15 28.89 17.06
N GLY A 110 -30.22 29.77 16.65
CA GLY A 110 -30.43 31.21 16.50
C GLY A 110 -31.13 31.57 15.18
N ILE A 111 -30.83 30.82 14.11
CA ILE A 111 -31.40 31.03 12.76
C ILE A 111 -32.82 30.45 12.67
N CYS A 112 -33.03 29.22 13.14
CA CYS A 112 -34.30 28.53 12.96
C CYS A 112 -35.30 28.77 14.10
N LYS A 113 -36.58 28.94 13.76
CA LYS A 113 -37.71 29.05 14.70
C LYS A 113 -38.61 27.80 14.64
N GLY A 114 -39.32 27.52 15.75
CA GLY A 114 -40.34 26.47 15.81
C GLY A 114 -39.79 25.03 15.80
N GLY A 115 -40.48 24.12 15.12
CA GLY A 115 -40.24 22.68 15.18
C GLY A 115 -38.84 22.20 14.72
N LYS A 116 -38.20 22.91 13.78
CA LYS A 116 -36.83 22.59 13.32
C LYS A 116 -35.80 22.71 14.45
N LYS A 117 -35.95 23.71 15.33
CA LYS A 117 -35.08 23.92 16.50
C LYS A 117 -35.26 22.80 17.52
N THR A 118 -36.52 22.46 17.82
CA THR A 118 -36.84 21.36 18.74
C THR A 118 -36.31 20.03 18.22
N ALA A 119 -36.40 19.78 16.91
CA ALA A 119 -35.87 18.57 16.28
C ALA A 119 -34.34 18.46 16.39
N LEU A 120 -33.59 19.55 16.18
CA LEU A 120 -32.12 19.54 16.34
C LEU A 120 -31.72 19.25 17.80
N ILE A 121 -32.40 19.89 18.76
CA ILE A 121 -32.12 19.68 20.19
C ILE A 121 -32.45 18.24 20.59
N ALA A 122 -33.59 17.72 20.14
CA ALA A 122 -34.01 16.35 20.43
C ALA A 122 -33.04 15.32 19.84
N SER A 123 -32.61 15.49 18.58
CA SER A 123 -31.63 14.59 17.96
C SER A 123 -30.26 14.69 18.63
N GLY A 124 -29.81 15.88 19.02
CA GLY A 124 -28.57 16.09 19.77
C GLY A 124 -28.58 15.41 21.15
N ILE A 125 -29.67 15.55 21.92
CA ILE A 125 -29.84 14.86 23.21
C ILE A 125 -29.84 13.35 23.01
N LEU A 126 -30.53 12.85 21.97
CA LEU A 126 -30.57 11.42 21.69
C LEU A 126 -29.17 10.88 21.39
N ILE A 127 -28.36 11.58 20.58
CA ILE A 127 -26.96 11.21 20.32
C ILE A 127 -26.14 11.16 21.62
N LEU A 128 -26.29 12.15 22.50
CA LEU A 128 -25.58 12.17 23.79
C LEU A 128 -25.96 11.00 24.70
N VAL A 129 -27.25 10.67 24.78
CA VAL A 129 -27.75 9.50 25.53
C VAL A 129 -27.17 8.21 24.97
N GLN A 130 -27.12 8.05 23.65
CA GLN A 130 -26.53 6.88 23.01
C GLN A 130 -25.03 6.78 23.31
N ILE A 131 -24.26 7.87 23.21
CA ILE A 131 -22.83 7.89 23.55
C ILE A 131 -22.61 7.46 25.02
N ALA A 132 -23.40 7.99 25.95
CA ALA A 132 -23.33 7.61 27.36
C ALA A 132 -23.64 6.11 27.56
N ALA A 133 -24.68 5.59 26.90
CA ALA A 133 -25.04 4.18 26.96
C ALA A 133 -23.92 3.28 26.39
N ALA A 134 -23.32 3.63 25.25
CA ALA A 134 -22.18 2.93 24.67
C ALA A 134 -20.97 2.93 25.61
N PHE A 135 -20.71 4.06 26.27
CA PHE A 135 -19.62 4.17 27.24
C PHE A 135 -19.83 3.26 28.45
N VAL A 136 -21.06 3.20 29.00
CA VAL A 136 -21.42 2.28 30.08
C VAL A 136 -21.24 0.82 29.64
N LEU A 137 -21.73 0.45 28.45
CA LEU A 137 -21.55 -0.91 27.90
C LEU A 137 -20.07 -1.28 27.71
N LEU A 138 -19.25 -0.32 27.26
CA LEU A 138 -17.81 -0.50 27.12
C LEU A 138 -17.14 -0.75 28.49
N TRP A 139 -17.53 -0.01 29.52
CA TRP A 139 -16.99 -0.16 30.88
C TRP A 139 -17.36 -1.50 31.51
N ILE A 140 -18.57 -2.00 31.25
CA ILE A 140 -18.99 -3.35 31.64
C ILE A 140 -18.11 -4.38 30.91
N ARG A 141 -17.90 -4.22 29.59
CA ARG A 141 -17.11 -5.18 28.80
C ARG A 141 -15.63 -5.24 29.17
N ILE A 142 -15.05 -4.11 29.62
CA ILE A 142 -13.67 -4.04 30.11
C ILE A 142 -13.57 -4.58 31.56
N GLY A 143 -14.69 -4.93 32.20
CA GLY A 143 -14.71 -5.45 33.57
C GLY A 143 -14.40 -4.39 34.64
N ARG A 144 -14.42 -3.10 34.26
CA ARG A 144 -14.22 -1.95 35.18
C ARG A 144 -15.45 -1.68 36.04
N VAL A 145 -16.62 -2.11 35.58
CA VAL A 145 -17.88 -2.08 36.32
C VAL A 145 -18.42 -3.50 36.40
N THR A 146 -18.35 -4.09 37.58
CA THR A 146 -19.05 -5.33 37.88
C THR A 146 -20.50 -4.99 38.20
N VAL A 147 -21.41 -5.30 37.29
CA VAL A 147 -22.84 -5.13 37.58
C VAL A 147 -23.24 -6.25 38.53
N GLU A 148 -23.60 -5.89 39.76
CA GLU A 148 -24.03 -6.87 40.76
C GLU A 148 -25.28 -7.61 40.25
N PRO A 149 -25.29 -8.96 40.20
CA PRO A 149 -26.37 -9.73 39.59
C PRO A 149 -27.76 -9.38 40.14
N ASN A 150 -27.82 -8.99 41.42
CA ASN A 150 -29.05 -8.65 42.13
C ASN A 150 -29.62 -7.29 41.71
N ALA A 151 -28.78 -6.32 41.34
CA ALA A 151 -29.21 -4.99 40.89
C ALA A 151 -29.81 -5.03 39.47
N VAL A 152 -29.24 -5.85 38.59
CA VAL A 152 -29.79 -6.12 37.25
C VAL A 152 -31.14 -6.83 37.37
N ARG A 153 -31.24 -7.80 38.29
CA ARG A 153 -32.48 -8.54 38.53
C ARG A 153 -33.59 -7.63 39.06
N ALA A 154 -33.28 -6.71 39.97
CA ALA A 154 -34.23 -5.73 40.49
C ALA A 154 -34.73 -4.74 39.41
N LEU A 155 -33.85 -4.30 38.50
CA LEU A 155 -34.23 -3.44 37.37
C LEU A 155 -35.11 -4.19 36.35
N ILE A 156 -34.80 -5.46 36.08
CA ILE A 156 -35.54 -6.30 35.14
C ILE A 156 -36.93 -6.67 35.68
N PHE A 157 -37.11 -6.87 37.00
CA PHE A 157 -38.41 -7.23 37.58
C PHE A 157 -39.48 -6.12 37.47
N ASN A 158 -39.08 -4.85 37.34
CA ASN A 158 -40.01 -3.74 37.10
C ASN A 158 -40.49 -3.65 35.64
N PHE A 159 -39.93 -4.43 34.73
CA PHE A 159 -40.36 -4.53 33.34
C PHE A 159 -40.85 -5.96 33.08
N PRO A 160 -42.17 -6.22 33.06
CA PRO A 160 -42.67 -7.57 32.83
C PRO A 160 -42.19 -8.06 31.45
N GLU A 161 -41.47 -9.18 31.47
CA GLU A 161 -41.13 -10.03 30.32
C GLU A 161 -40.55 -9.34 29.05
N VAL A 162 -39.55 -8.48 29.18
CA VAL A 162 -38.66 -8.22 28.04
C VAL A 162 -37.42 -9.09 28.18
N ILE A 163 -37.50 -10.32 27.67
CA ILE A 163 -36.32 -11.13 27.35
C ILE A 163 -35.58 -10.37 26.24
N MET A 164 -34.74 -9.40 26.61
CA MET A 164 -33.97 -8.60 25.67
C MET A 164 -32.94 -9.51 24.99
N TYR A 165 -33.32 -10.06 23.84
CA TYR A 165 -32.37 -10.68 22.94
C TYR A 165 -31.32 -9.61 22.56
N VAL A 166 -30.05 -9.85 22.89
CA VAL A 166 -28.96 -8.88 22.73
C VAL A 166 -28.81 -8.39 21.27
N LYS A 167 -29.13 -9.26 20.30
CA LYS A 167 -29.05 -8.95 18.86
C LYS A 167 -30.06 -7.89 18.41
N PRO A 168 -31.39 -8.04 18.58
CA PRO A 168 -32.36 -7.02 18.18
C PRO A 168 -32.19 -5.70 18.94
N VAL A 169 -31.81 -5.73 20.22
CA VAL A 169 -31.54 -4.50 20.98
C VAL A 169 -30.37 -3.71 20.38
N GLY A 170 -29.28 -4.40 20.01
CA GLY A 170 -28.14 -3.78 19.34
C GLY A 170 -28.48 -3.20 17.96
N ILE A 171 -29.34 -3.88 17.20
CA ILE A 171 -29.83 -3.38 15.91
C ILE A 171 -30.67 -2.12 16.10
N THR A 172 -31.64 -2.14 17.02
CA THR A 172 -32.49 -0.97 17.33
C THR A 172 -31.66 0.22 17.80
N TYR A 173 -30.68 -0.01 18.69
CA TYR A 173 -29.73 1.02 19.12
C TYR A 173 -28.99 1.65 17.93
N THR A 174 -28.50 0.81 17.01
CA THR A 174 -27.77 1.26 15.83
C THR A 174 -28.66 2.10 14.91
N ILE A 175 -29.88 1.63 14.63
CA ILE A 175 -30.85 2.35 13.80
C ILE A 175 -31.20 3.71 14.41
N LEU A 176 -31.46 3.76 15.72
CA LEU A 176 -31.76 5.02 16.42
C LEU A 176 -30.58 6.00 16.35
N THR A 177 -29.36 5.50 16.54
CA THR A 177 -28.15 6.34 16.49
C THR A 177 -27.92 6.89 15.09
N VAL A 178 -27.98 6.04 14.06
CA VAL A 178 -27.80 6.46 12.66
C VAL A 178 -28.91 7.42 12.24
N GLY A 179 -30.16 7.11 12.58
CA GLY A 179 -31.31 7.99 12.30
C GLY A 179 -31.16 9.36 12.95
N ALA A 180 -30.73 9.43 14.21
CA ALA A 180 -30.49 10.70 14.90
C ALA A 180 -29.35 11.50 14.26
N LEU A 181 -28.25 10.85 13.86
CA LEU A 181 -27.16 11.50 13.14
C LEU A 181 -27.63 12.06 11.79
N ILE A 182 -28.39 11.28 11.02
CA ILE A 182 -28.93 11.72 9.72
C ILE A 182 -29.84 12.94 9.92
N VAL A 183 -30.74 12.90 10.90
CA VAL A 183 -31.63 14.04 11.20
C VAL A 183 -30.82 15.25 11.66
N PHE A 184 -29.85 15.06 12.56
CA PHE A 184 -29.02 16.14 13.10
C PHE A 184 -28.20 16.84 12.01
N PHE A 185 -27.42 16.09 11.22
CA PHE A 185 -26.61 16.66 10.14
C PHE A 185 -27.46 17.11 8.95
N GLY A 186 -28.54 16.40 8.64
CA GLY A 186 -29.48 16.79 7.59
C GLY A 186 -30.12 18.15 7.87
N LEU A 187 -30.49 18.43 9.13
CA LEU A 187 -30.99 19.74 9.54
C LEU A 187 -29.89 20.82 9.40
N LEU A 188 -28.67 20.56 9.88
CA LEU A 188 -27.55 21.50 9.75
C LEU A 188 -27.17 21.80 8.30
N LEU A 189 -27.35 20.86 7.37
CA LEU A 189 -27.06 21.05 5.94
C LEU A 189 -28.22 21.68 5.17
N ALA A 190 -29.46 21.50 5.62
CA ALA A 190 -30.65 21.99 4.90
C ALA A 190 -30.80 23.51 4.93
N GLU A 191 -30.26 24.18 5.96
CA GLU A 191 -30.36 25.63 6.10
C GLU A 191 -29.11 26.30 5.51
N ALA A 192 -29.29 27.17 4.52
CA ALA A 192 -28.19 27.77 3.76
C ALA A 192 -27.18 28.53 4.65
N GLY A 193 -27.69 29.17 5.72
CA GLY A 193 -26.85 29.85 6.71
C GLY A 193 -25.91 28.91 7.45
N SER A 194 -26.34 27.71 7.85
CA SER A 194 -25.50 26.70 8.51
C SER A 194 -24.69 25.84 7.56
N CYS A 195 -25.20 25.60 6.35
CA CYS A 195 -24.56 24.75 5.34
C CYS A 195 -23.17 25.23 4.94
N GLY A 196 -22.99 26.55 4.76
CA GLY A 196 -21.68 27.14 4.46
C GLY A 196 -20.65 26.87 5.57
N MET A 197 -21.05 27.05 6.83
CA MET A 197 -20.17 26.80 7.97
C MET A 197 -19.83 25.31 8.11
N VAL A 198 -20.81 24.41 7.97
CA VAL A 198 -20.58 22.94 8.01
C VAL A 198 -19.63 22.49 6.90
N THR A 199 -19.75 23.08 5.71
CA THR A 199 -18.84 22.78 4.59
C THR A 199 -17.42 23.20 4.93
N PHE A 200 -17.24 24.38 5.53
CA PHE A 200 -15.92 24.85 5.95
C PHE A 200 -15.32 23.99 7.08
N THR A 201 -16.14 23.51 8.02
CA THR A 201 -15.73 22.50 9.01
C THR A 201 -15.24 21.22 8.35
N ALA A 202 -15.96 20.74 7.34
CA ALA A 202 -15.62 19.53 6.61
C ALA A 202 -14.30 19.70 5.84
N GLU A 203 -14.09 20.83 5.19
CA GLU A 203 -12.82 21.19 4.54
C GLU A 203 -11.66 21.19 5.53
N ALA A 204 -11.83 21.84 6.69
CA ALA A 204 -10.80 21.87 7.73
C ALA A 204 -10.50 20.47 8.29
N MET A 205 -11.53 19.61 8.42
CA MET A 205 -11.36 18.23 8.86
C MET A 205 -10.58 17.40 7.82
N ILE A 206 -10.94 17.49 6.54
CA ILE A 206 -10.22 16.83 5.44
C ILE A 206 -8.78 17.32 5.41
N PHE A 207 -8.58 18.63 5.52
CA PHE A 207 -7.24 19.21 5.54
C PHE A 207 -6.41 18.67 6.71
N ALA A 208 -6.95 18.70 7.93
CA ALA A 208 -6.25 18.31 9.15
C ALA A 208 -5.98 16.79 9.25
N LYS A 209 -6.93 15.95 8.83
CA LYS A 209 -6.88 14.50 9.02
C LYS A 209 -6.46 13.71 7.78
N VAL A 210 -6.48 14.33 6.60
CA VAL A 210 -6.12 13.67 5.33
C VAL A 210 -4.96 14.40 4.67
N VAL A 211 -5.12 15.69 4.35
CA VAL A 211 -4.12 16.43 3.55
C VAL A 211 -2.78 16.54 4.29
N VAL A 212 -2.76 17.06 5.52
CA VAL A 212 -1.51 17.25 6.28
C VAL A 212 -0.77 15.92 6.49
N PRO A 213 -1.40 14.83 6.96
CA PRO A 213 -0.72 13.55 7.09
C PRO A 213 -0.17 13.00 5.77
N ILE A 214 -0.90 13.13 4.66
CA ILE A 214 -0.42 12.69 3.34
C ILE A 214 0.82 13.50 2.94
N VAL A 215 0.79 14.82 3.11
CA VAL A 215 1.93 15.68 2.80
C VAL A 215 3.16 15.29 3.64
N VAL A 216 2.98 15.11 4.95
CA VAL A 216 4.08 14.67 5.83
C VAL A 216 4.60 13.30 5.41
N TRP A 217 3.71 12.34 5.12
CA TRP A 217 4.11 11.01 4.66
C TRP A 217 4.94 11.05 3.37
N ILE A 218 4.53 11.87 2.39
CA ILE A 218 5.29 12.07 1.15
C ILE A 218 6.66 12.67 1.44
N LEU A 219 6.73 13.69 2.31
CA LEU A 219 7.99 14.33 2.67
C LEU A 219 8.94 13.35 3.36
N GLU A 220 8.44 12.55 4.31
CA GLU A 220 9.20 11.51 5.01
C GLU A 220 9.66 10.37 4.07
N ASN A 221 8.95 10.15 2.96
CA ASN A 221 9.25 9.10 1.99
C ASN A 221 9.85 9.60 0.68
N ILE A 222 10.29 10.86 0.60
CA ILE A 222 10.73 11.46 -0.66
C ILE A 222 11.93 10.73 -1.29
N LEU A 223 12.85 10.19 -0.49
CA LEU A 223 14.00 9.44 -1.03
C LEU A 223 13.59 8.04 -1.49
N ALA A 224 12.71 7.36 -0.75
CA ALA A 224 12.18 6.05 -1.15
C ALA A 224 11.35 6.16 -2.44
N LEU A 225 10.50 7.20 -2.55
CA LEU A 225 9.76 7.52 -3.78
C LEU A 225 10.71 7.82 -4.93
N GLY A 226 11.74 8.64 -4.72
CA GLY A 226 12.75 8.94 -5.73
C GLY A 226 13.53 7.69 -6.19
N ALA A 227 13.94 6.84 -5.25
CA ALA A 227 14.61 5.58 -5.54
C ALA A 227 13.73 4.63 -6.36
N ALA A 228 12.46 4.48 -6.00
CA ALA A 228 11.50 3.67 -6.74
C ALA A 228 11.34 4.15 -8.19
N VAL A 229 11.24 5.47 -8.41
CA VAL A 229 11.15 6.05 -9.77
C VAL A 229 12.41 5.74 -10.58
N ILE A 230 13.60 5.92 -10.01
CA ILE A 230 14.88 5.60 -10.68
C ILE A 230 14.95 4.10 -11.01
N GLY A 231 14.55 3.24 -10.08
CA GLY A 231 14.47 1.79 -10.29
C GLY A 231 13.54 1.42 -11.43
N CYS A 232 12.34 2.01 -11.48
CA CYS A 232 11.38 1.81 -12.57
C CYS A 232 11.95 2.25 -13.93
N ILE A 233 12.62 3.39 -14.00
CA ILE A 233 13.28 3.86 -15.23
C ILE A 233 14.36 2.88 -15.67
N PHE A 234 15.19 2.40 -14.75
CA PHE A 234 16.23 1.43 -15.06
C PHE A 234 15.65 0.11 -15.61
N ILE A 235 14.60 -0.43 -14.97
CA ILE A 235 13.89 -1.61 -15.48
C ILE A 235 13.32 -1.36 -16.87
N PHE A 236 12.70 -0.20 -17.09
CA PHE A 236 12.14 0.15 -18.39
C PHE A 236 13.22 0.20 -19.49
N VAL A 237 14.37 0.81 -19.21
CA VAL A 237 15.52 0.84 -20.13
C VAL A 237 16.04 -0.58 -20.41
N VAL A 238 16.15 -1.43 -19.39
CA VAL A 238 16.59 -2.82 -19.56
C VAL A 238 15.59 -3.61 -20.41
N ILE A 239 14.28 -3.45 -20.18
CA ILE A 239 13.24 -4.12 -20.98
C ILE A 239 13.29 -3.65 -22.43
N LEU A 240 13.44 -2.35 -22.69
CA LEU A 240 13.58 -1.84 -24.05
C LEU A 240 14.88 -2.31 -24.73
N GLY A 241 15.98 -2.36 -23.99
CA GLY A 241 17.28 -2.85 -24.48
C GLY A 241 17.24 -4.34 -24.83
N ILE A 242 16.65 -5.17 -23.97
CA ILE A 242 16.41 -6.59 -24.26
C ILE A 242 15.43 -6.75 -25.41
N GLY A 243 14.36 -5.97 -25.45
CA GLY A 243 13.38 -5.98 -26.54
C GLY A 243 14.01 -5.63 -27.89
N LYS A 244 14.91 -4.64 -27.93
CA LYS A 244 15.69 -4.30 -29.11
C LYS A 244 16.69 -5.39 -29.50
N LEU A 245 17.43 -5.94 -28.53
CA LEU A 245 18.36 -7.04 -28.79
C LEU A 245 17.65 -8.29 -29.32
N LEU A 246 16.47 -8.62 -28.78
CA LEU A 246 15.65 -9.73 -29.24
C LEU A 246 15.04 -9.44 -30.61
N LEU A 247 14.62 -8.20 -30.89
CA LEU A 247 14.05 -7.81 -32.18
C LEU A 247 15.12 -7.76 -33.29
N ASP A 248 16.31 -7.23 -33.00
CA ASP A 248 17.44 -7.20 -33.93
C ASP A 248 18.00 -8.61 -34.15
N GLY A 249 18.01 -9.46 -33.11
CA GLY A 249 18.29 -10.88 -33.22
C GLY A 249 17.28 -11.62 -34.10
N LEU A 250 16.00 -11.30 -33.99
CA LEU A 250 14.93 -11.89 -34.82
C LEU A 250 14.98 -11.38 -36.27
N ALA A 251 15.31 -10.10 -36.49
CA ALA A 251 15.52 -9.53 -37.81
C ALA A 251 16.75 -10.12 -38.52
N SER A 252 17.81 -10.44 -37.76
CA SER A 252 18.99 -11.15 -38.27
C SER A 252 18.77 -12.64 -38.54
N ALA A 253 17.74 -13.24 -37.94
CA ALA A 253 17.31 -14.61 -38.20
C ALA A 253 16.27 -14.74 -39.33
N GLY A 254 15.70 -13.63 -39.79
CA GLY A 254 14.69 -13.58 -40.86
C GLY A 254 15.23 -13.43 -42.28
N SER A 255 16.52 -13.10 -42.47
CA SER A 255 17.15 -13.08 -43.80
C SER A 255 17.75 -14.45 -44.14
N GLY A 256 16.89 -15.45 -44.21
CA GLY A 256 17.27 -16.85 -44.42
C GLY A 256 16.39 -17.52 -45.47
N GLY A 257 16.61 -17.17 -46.74
CA GLY A 257 16.34 -18.06 -47.87
C GLY A 257 15.21 -17.63 -48.81
N GLU A 258 15.59 -17.27 -50.04
CA GLU A 258 15.05 -17.88 -51.27
C GLU A 258 16.01 -17.55 -52.42
N GLY A 259 16.52 -18.60 -53.08
CA GLY A 259 17.51 -18.49 -54.15
C GLY A 259 16.89 -18.66 -55.54
N SER A 260 17.56 -18.09 -56.54
CA SER A 260 17.78 -18.66 -57.87
C SER A 260 18.59 -17.66 -58.71
N GLY A 261 19.38 -18.20 -59.64
CA GLY A 261 20.55 -17.53 -60.20
C GLY A 261 20.29 -16.52 -61.30
N GLN A 262 21.34 -15.79 -61.67
CA GLN A 262 22.00 -15.94 -62.97
C GLN A 262 23.24 -15.05 -63.10
N SER A 263 24.13 -15.52 -63.97
CA SER A 263 25.53 -15.20 -64.27
C SER A 263 25.87 -13.80 -64.80
N ALA A 264 27.15 -13.43 -64.63
CA ALA A 264 28.14 -12.94 -65.63
C ALA A 264 29.07 -11.89 -64.97
N SER A 265 30.40 -11.88 -65.07
CA SER A 265 31.27 -12.20 -66.21
C SER A 265 32.75 -12.42 -65.79
N SER A 266 33.45 -13.09 -66.71
CA SER A 266 34.88 -13.40 -66.92
C SER A 266 35.91 -12.32 -66.55
N PHE A 267 37.17 -12.62 -66.21
CA PHE A 267 38.20 -13.25 -67.06
C PHE A 267 39.33 -13.94 -66.27
N GLU A 268 39.99 -14.87 -66.99
CA GLU A 268 41.06 -15.80 -66.64
C GLU A 268 42.42 -15.16 -66.29
N ALA A 269 43.30 -15.90 -65.58
CA ALA A 269 44.56 -16.43 -66.15
C ALA A 269 45.53 -17.02 -65.09
N GLY A 270 45.94 -18.29 -65.31
CA GLY A 270 47.23 -18.88 -64.93
C GLY A 270 47.46 -19.26 -63.45
N GLY A 271 48.01 -20.42 -63.10
CA GLY A 271 48.54 -21.50 -63.91
C GLY A 271 49.04 -22.67 -63.04
N SER A 272 48.92 -23.86 -63.62
CA SER A 272 49.80 -25.05 -63.63
C SER A 272 50.37 -25.68 -62.34
N SER A 273 50.33 -27.02 -62.43
CA SER A 273 51.14 -28.09 -61.82
C SER A 273 50.51 -28.74 -60.59
N GLY A 274 50.21 -30.05 -60.55
CA GLY A 274 50.65 -31.16 -61.38
C GLY A 274 51.28 -32.21 -60.46
N TYR A 275 50.47 -33.11 -59.90
CA TYR A 275 50.95 -34.43 -59.46
C TYR A 275 49.76 -35.38 -59.23
N SER A 276 49.76 -36.49 -59.96
CA SER A 276 48.87 -37.63 -59.76
C SER A 276 49.48 -38.61 -58.76
N GLU A 277 48.57 -39.36 -58.13
CA GLU A 277 48.78 -40.70 -57.56
C GLU A 277 49.09 -40.77 -56.05
N SER A 278 48.09 -41.18 -55.26
CA SER A 278 48.11 -42.48 -54.56
C SER A 278 46.86 -42.64 -53.68
N ARG A 279 46.13 -43.71 -53.99
CA ARG A 279 44.98 -44.22 -53.24
C ARG A 279 45.47 -44.64 -51.85
N SER A 280 45.12 -43.87 -50.82
CA SER A 280 45.21 -44.29 -49.42
C SER A 280 43.91 -43.92 -48.71
N GLU A 281 43.21 -44.95 -48.23
CA GLU A 281 42.04 -44.81 -47.37
C GLU A 281 42.44 -44.10 -46.08
N LYS A 282 42.26 -42.77 -46.03
CA LYS A 282 42.17 -42.04 -44.76
C LYS A 282 40.71 -42.01 -44.35
N ARG A 283 40.39 -42.91 -43.41
CA ARG A 283 39.18 -42.93 -42.59
C ARG A 283 38.86 -41.50 -42.11
N SER A 284 37.87 -40.88 -42.75
CA SER A 284 37.36 -39.57 -42.34
C SER A 284 36.78 -39.69 -40.93
N GLU A 285 37.37 -38.98 -39.97
CA GLU A 285 36.73 -38.78 -38.68
C GLU A 285 35.36 -38.09 -38.90
N PRO A 286 34.29 -38.52 -38.24
CA PRO A 286 32.99 -37.88 -38.41
C PRO A 286 33.08 -36.45 -37.88
N LYS A 287 32.69 -35.46 -38.71
CA LYS A 287 32.48 -34.06 -38.28
C LYS A 287 31.62 -34.07 -37.01
N ARG A 288 32.21 -33.78 -35.85
CA ARG A 288 31.46 -33.68 -34.59
C ARG A 288 30.48 -32.52 -34.72
N ASP A 289 29.20 -32.83 -34.58
CA ASP A 289 28.13 -31.85 -34.41
C ASP A 289 28.28 -31.17 -33.05
N ASN A 290 28.78 -29.93 -33.06
CA ASN A 290 29.08 -29.11 -31.87
C ASN A 290 27.84 -28.55 -31.15
N ARG A 291 26.62 -28.85 -31.60
CA ARG A 291 25.39 -28.39 -30.93
C ARG A 291 25.23 -29.06 -29.56
N THR A 292 24.78 -28.28 -28.58
CA THR A 292 24.52 -28.75 -27.20
C THR A 292 23.37 -29.77 -27.17
N PRO A 293 23.26 -30.63 -26.14
CA PRO A 293 22.14 -31.57 -26.01
C PRO A 293 20.77 -30.88 -26.09
N ARG A 294 20.64 -29.68 -25.51
CA ARG A 294 19.45 -28.84 -25.56
C ARG A 294 19.10 -28.38 -26.98
N GLU A 295 20.08 -28.07 -27.82
CA GLU A 295 19.85 -27.63 -29.21
C GLU A 295 19.46 -28.77 -30.14
N LYS A 296 19.80 -30.01 -29.78
CA LYS A 296 19.43 -31.22 -30.52
C LYS A 296 18.01 -31.70 -30.20
N ASP A 297 17.51 -31.34 -29.02
CA ASP A 297 16.19 -31.74 -28.55
C ASP A 297 15.13 -30.65 -28.82
N LYS A 298 14.08 -31.00 -29.57
CA LYS A 298 12.97 -30.10 -29.91
C LYS A 298 11.70 -30.38 -29.11
N ASN A 299 11.74 -31.28 -28.13
CA ASN A 299 10.56 -31.65 -27.36
C ASN A 299 10.21 -30.57 -26.31
N PRO A 300 9.03 -29.93 -26.39
CA PRO A 300 8.65 -28.88 -25.43
C PRO A 300 8.44 -29.39 -24.00
N ASN A 301 8.36 -30.71 -23.80
CA ASN A 301 8.21 -31.32 -22.48
C ASN A 301 9.52 -31.74 -21.82
N HIS A 302 10.66 -31.54 -22.48
CA HIS A 302 11.98 -31.79 -21.94
C HIS A 302 12.57 -30.48 -21.39
N HIS A 303 12.93 -30.50 -20.11
CA HIS A 303 13.38 -29.31 -19.38
C HIS A 303 14.86 -29.43 -19.05
N TYR A 304 15.68 -28.57 -19.65
CA TYR A 304 17.12 -28.50 -19.38
C TYR A 304 17.40 -27.46 -18.30
N ILE A 305 17.98 -27.89 -17.18
CA ILE A 305 18.21 -27.07 -15.99
C ILE A 305 19.67 -26.61 -15.91
N ALA A 306 19.87 -25.30 -15.95
CA ALA A 306 21.17 -24.65 -15.80
C ALA A 306 21.67 -24.78 -14.35
N ASN A 307 22.93 -25.22 -14.16
CA ASN A 307 23.62 -25.28 -12.87
C ASN A 307 22.77 -25.93 -11.76
N TYR A 308 22.20 -27.11 -12.06
CA TYR A 308 21.26 -27.81 -11.18
C TYR A 308 21.81 -28.00 -9.76
N GLN A 309 21.12 -27.41 -8.78
CA GLN A 309 21.44 -27.45 -7.34
C GLN A 309 22.83 -26.92 -6.97
N GLU A 310 23.49 -26.18 -7.85
CA GLU A 310 24.77 -25.52 -7.56
C GLU A 310 24.54 -24.15 -6.88
N THR A 311 25.58 -23.62 -6.24
CA THR A 311 25.53 -22.30 -5.58
C THR A 311 25.28 -21.20 -6.61
N GLY A 312 24.15 -20.52 -6.52
CA GLY A 312 23.72 -19.50 -7.50
C GLY A 312 23.07 -20.07 -8.78
N GLY A 313 22.85 -21.39 -8.83
CA GLY A 313 22.16 -22.07 -9.91
C GLY A 313 20.67 -22.30 -9.64
N ILE A 314 19.99 -22.95 -10.59
CA ILE A 314 18.56 -23.22 -10.50
C ILE A 314 18.33 -24.49 -9.67
N LYS A 315 17.45 -24.39 -8.67
CA LYS A 315 17.05 -25.50 -7.80
C LYS A 315 15.72 -26.07 -8.27
N LEU A 316 15.58 -27.39 -8.19
CA LEU A 316 14.35 -28.10 -8.52
C LEU A 316 13.82 -28.77 -7.26
N TYR A 317 12.53 -28.61 -7.00
CA TYR A 317 11.88 -29.17 -5.82
C TYR A 317 10.56 -29.86 -6.15
N LYS A 318 10.24 -30.91 -5.38
CA LYS A 318 8.89 -31.43 -5.25
C LYS A 318 8.17 -30.63 -4.16
N VAL A 319 6.99 -30.11 -4.47
CA VAL A 319 6.18 -29.28 -3.55
C VAL A 319 4.85 -29.97 -3.30
N HIS A 320 4.47 -30.04 -2.02
CA HIS A 320 3.15 -30.45 -1.56
C HIS A 320 2.48 -29.23 -0.91
N ASN A 321 1.37 -28.75 -1.44
CA ASN A 321 0.58 -27.69 -0.81
C ASN A 321 -0.91 -27.86 -1.11
N SER A 322 -1.75 -26.93 -0.64
CA SER A 322 -3.20 -26.94 -0.87
C SER A 322 -3.63 -26.87 -2.35
N MET A 323 -2.70 -26.56 -3.26
CA MET A 323 -2.90 -26.54 -4.72
C MET A 323 -2.46 -27.85 -5.40
N GLY A 324 -2.03 -28.86 -4.63
CA GLY A 324 -1.67 -30.20 -5.09
C GLY A 324 -0.16 -30.48 -5.16
N ASN A 325 0.19 -31.68 -5.63
CA ASN A 325 1.58 -32.12 -5.80
C ASN A 325 2.15 -31.66 -7.15
N TYR A 326 3.25 -30.92 -7.14
CA TYR A 326 3.89 -30.45 -8.37
C TYR A 326 5.41 -30.28 -8.24
N VAL A 327 6.07 -30.16 -9.40
CA VAL A 327 7.49 -29.87 -9.51
C VAL A 327 7.69 -28.37 -9.75
N GLU A 328 8.60 -27.76 -8.99
CA GLU A 328 8.87 -26.33 -8.97
C GLU A 328 10.35 -26.04 -9.27
N LEU A 329 10.60 -25.04 -10.11
CA LEU A 329 11.93 -24.46 -10.32
C LEU A 329 12.07 -23.20 -9.48
N ASP A 330 13.19 -23.09 -8.77
CA ASP A 330 13.50 -21.98 -7.89
C ASP A 330 14.89 -21.42 -8.21
N ASN A 331 14.96 -20.17 -8.66
CA ASN A 331 16.22 -19.48 -8.96
C ASN A 331 16.61 -18.48 -7.86
N SER A 332 16.19 -18.71 -6.61
CA SER A 332 16.43 -17.84 -5.43
C SER A 332 15.77 -16.46 -5.46
N VAL A 333 15.29 -16.00 -6.63
CA VAL A 333 14.54 -14.74 -6.81
C VAL A 333 13.06 -15.00 -7.08
N VAL A 334 12.74 -16.05 -7.86
CA VAL A 334 11.38 -16.42 -8.22
C VAL A 334 11.27 -17.95 -8.24
N SER A 335 10.15 -18.47 -7.75
CA SER A 335 9.78 -19.88 -7.88
C SER A 335 8.62 -20.05 -8.87
N ARG A 336 8.72 -21.03 -9.78
CA ARG A 336 7.72 -21.29 -10.83
C ARG A 336 7.36 -22.78 -10.88
N LYS A 337 6.05 -23.07 -10.91
CA LYS A 337 5.51 -24.41 -11.19
C LYS A 337 5.79 -24.83 -12.63
N VAL A 338 6.39 -26.01 -12.82
CA VAL A 338 6.75 -26.57 -14.13
C VAL A 338 5.68 -27.53 -14.63
N CYS A 339 5.37 -28.55 -13.82
CA CYS A 339 4.37 -29.56 -14.15
C CYS A 339 3.78 -30.18 -12.89
N SER A 340 2.65 -30.88 -13.02
CA SER A 340 2.12 -31.69 -11.93
C SER A 340 3.06 -32.88 -11.64
N LEU A 341 3.07 -33.35 -10.39
CA LEU A 341 3.90 -34.51 -10.02
C LEU A 341 3.42 -35.77 -10.75
N ALA A 342 2.11 -35.94 -10.91
CA ALA A 342 1.50 -37.06 -11.62
C ALA A 342 1.88 -37.11 -13.11
N ASP A 343 2.06 -35.96 -13.77
CA ASP A 343 2.51 -35.93 -15.16
C ASP A 343 4.00 -36.21 -15.29
N ALA A 344 4.81 -35.80 -14.32
CA ALA A 344 6.23 -36.15 -14.25
C ALA A 344 6.43 -37.66 -14.00
N GLU A 345 5.66 -38.27 -13.08
CA GLU A 345 5.69 -39.71 -12.80
C GLU A 345 5.29 -40.57 -14.01
N LYS A 346 4.34 -40.07 -14.81
CA LYS A 346 3.95 -40.70 -16.09
C LYS A 346 4.97 -40.50 -17.21
N GLY A 347 6.10 -39.82 -16.93
CA GLY A 347 7.16 -39.54 -17.90
C GLY A 347 6.77 -38.54 -18.98
N LYS A 348 5.67 -37.78 -18.80
CA LYS A 348 5.26 -36.75 -19.77
C LYS A 348 6.21 -35.56 -19.76
N HIS A 349 6.84 -35.29 -18.63
CA HIS A 349 7.89 -34.29 -18.48
C HIS A 349 9.17 -34.95 -18.00
N ARG A 350 10.29 -34.61 -18.65
CA ARG A 350 11.63 -35.10 -18.28
C ARG A 350 12.55 -33.93 -18.00
N PHE A 351 13.45 -34.12 -17.06
CA PHE A 351 14.37 -33.08 -16.60
C PHE A 351 15.79 -33.51 -16.91
N TYR A 352 16.61 -32.60 -17.41
CA TYR A 352 17.99 -32.87 -17.79
C TYR A 352 18.90 -31.80 -17.24
N ARG A 353 20.14 -32.15 -16.91
CA ARG A 353 21.19 -31.16 -16.66
C ARG A 353 21.60 -30.53 -17.99
N GLU A 354 21.62 -29.21 -18.06
CA GLU A 354 21.93 -28.50 -19.31
C GLU A 354 23.38 -28.72 -19.79
N ASN A 355 24.32 -28.81 -18.86
CA ASN A 355 25.75 -28.97 -19.14
C ASN A 355 26.14 -30.38 -19.64
N SER A 356 25.51 -31.43 -19.11
CA SER A 356 25.85 -32.82 -19.45
C SER A 356 24.79 -33.53 -20.28
N GLY A 357 23.58 -32.99 -20.39
CA GLY A 357 22.43 -33.67 -20.98
C GLY A 357 21.94 -34.88 -20.16
N GLN A 358 22.47 -35.09 -18.95
CA GLN A 358 22.12 -36.22 -18.10
C GLN A 358 20.72 -36.03 -17.52
N GLU A 359 19.88 -37.08 -17.59
CA GLU A 359 18.53 -37.07 -17.02
C GLU A 359 18.58 -36.98 -15.49
N ILE A 360 17.78 -36.07 -14.95
CA ILE A 360 17.53 -35.91 -13.52
C ILE A 360 16.27 -36.72 -13.23
N ARG A 361 16.42 -37.83 -12.49
CA ARG A 361 15.27 -38.66 -12.14
C ARG A 361 14.40 -37.95 -11.12
N LEU A 362 13.09 -38.17 -11.18
CA LEU A 362 12.13 -37.58 -10.25
C LEU A 362 12.40 -37.97 -8.78
N ASP A 363 12.97 -39.15 -8.57
CA ASP A 363 13.40 -39.67 -7.26
C ASP A 363 14.52 -38.82 -6.65
N ASP A 364 15.43 -38.30 -7.49
CA ASP A 364 16.60 -37.51 -7.11
C ASP A 364 16.26 -36.04 -6.82
N ILE A 365 15.03 -35.61 -7.11
CA ILE A 365 14.55 -34.27 -6.82
C ILE A 365 14.10 -34.20 -5.35
N PRO A 366 14.65 -33.27 -4.54
CA PRO A 366 14.30 -33.16 -3.13
C PRO A 366 12.91 -32.54 -2.93
N TRP A 367 12.27 -32.87 -1.81
CA TRP A 367 11.08 -32.17 -1.36
C TRP A 367 11.44 -30.78 -0.81
N LYS A 368 10.64 -29.76 -1.14
CA LYS A 368 10.78 -28.42 -0.57
C LYS A 368 10.43 -28.51 0.91
N LYS A 369 11.39 -28.18 1.78
CA LYS A 369 11.12 -28.07 3.21
C LYS A 369 10.18 -26.88 3.43
N MET A 370 9.03 -27.12 4.05
CA MET A 370 8.16 -26.04 4.51
C MET A 370 8.91 -25.25 5.59
N LYS A 371 8.98 -23.93 5.44
CA LYS A 371 9.52 -23.02 6.44
C LYS A 371 8.42 -22.57 7.38
#